data_AF-A0A7W4ZBA1-F1
#
_entry.id   AF-A0A7W4ZBA1-F1
#
_cell.length_a   1.000
_cell.length_b   1.000
_cell.length_c   1.000
_cell.angle_alpha   90.00
_cell.angle_beta   90.00
_cell.angle_gamma   90.00
#
_symmetry.space_group_name_H-M   'P 1'
#
loop_
_entity.id
_entity.type
_entity.pdbx_description
1 polymer ?
#
loop_
_entity_poly.entity_id
_entity_poly.type
_entity_poly.pdbx_seq_one_letter_code
_entity_poly.pdbx_strand_id
1 'polypeptide(L)'
;MTTAQKIYRAIEFFSTKEPHYSQFKMTFREAVINHGVPAANAGKMAEVAAESLRRHTDRDYHLGMAQIIACDSRFDRAMDGSVAAFQAMHKYMSYYLDYAELQQASVAN
;
A
#
# COMPACT_ATOMS: atom_id res chain seq x y z
N MET A 1 4.57 11.82 -9.96
CA MET A 1 4.52 11.05 -8.69
C MET A 1 5.19 9.71 -8.90
N THR A 2 6.08 9.32 -7.98
CA THR A 2 6.68 7.99 -7.95
C THR A 2 5.63 6.93 -7.58
N THR A 3 5.92 5.65 -7.82
CA THR A 3 5.06 4.54 -7.37
C THR A 3 4.80 4.61 -5.86
N ALA A 4 5.84 4.87 -5.06
CA ALA A 4 5.73 4.99 -3.61
C ALA A 4 4.75 6.10 -3.19
N GLN A 5 4.86 7.29 -3.79
CA GLN A 5 3.95 8.41 -3.51
C GLN A 5 2.50 8.11 -3.92
N LYS A 6 2.29 7.39 -5.03
CA LYS A 6 0.94 6.99 -5.47
C LYS A 6 0.31 6.00 -4.50
N ILE A 7 1.08 4.99 -4.05
CA ILE A 7 0.63 4.02 -3.04
C ILE A 7 0.34 4.75 -1.72
N TYR A 8 1.25 5.62 -1.28
CA TYR A 8 1.07 6.41 -0.07
C TYR A 8 -0.24 7.21 -0.12
N ARG A 9 -0.47 7.98 -1.20
CA ARG A 9 -1.74 8.73 -1.35
C ARG A 9 -2.97 7.83 -1.42
N ALA A 10 -2.88 6.66 -2.06
CA ALA A 10 -4.02 5.75 -2.11
C ALA A 10 -4.44 5.33 -0.69
N ILE A 11 -3.47 5.10 0.19
CA ILE A 11 -3.70 4.72 1.59
C ILE A 11 -4.23 5.90 2.42
N GLU A 12 -3.73 7.13 2.22
CA GLU A 12 -4.27 8.34 2.85
C GLU A 12 -5.76 8.56 2.54
N PHE A 13 -6.19 8.24 1.31
CA PHE A 13 -7.59 8.33 0.90
C PHE A 13 -8.39 7.04 1.16
N PHE A 14 -7.80 6.03 1.80
CA PHE A 14 -8.50 4.79 2.09
C PHE A 14 -9.65 5.03 3.06
N SER A 15 -10.80 4.43 2.73
CA SER A 15 -11.94 4.32 3.62
C SER A 15 -12.68 3.03 3.30
N THR A 16 -13.31 2.44 4.32
CA THR A 16 -14.11 1.22 4.15
C THR A 16 -15.43 1.46 3.42
N LYS A 17 -15.79 2.73 3.19
CA LYS A 17 -17.01 3.14 2.48
C LYS A 17 -16.71 3.44 1.01
N GLU A 18 -17.68 3.16 0.15
CA GLU A 18 -17.65 3.63 -1.23
C GLU A 18 -17.84 5.17 -1.28
N PRO A 19 -17.26 5.85 -2.30
CA PRO A 19 -16.50 5.32 -3.43
C PRO A 19 -15.01 5.05 -3.13
N HIS A 20 -14.54 5.44 -1.94
CA HIS A 20 -13.12 5.45 -1.59
C HIS A 20 -12.51 4.04 -1.50
N TYR A 21 -13.30 3.04 -1.08
CA TYR A 21 -12.87 1.64 -1.09
C TYR A 21 -12.52 1.17 -2.50
N SER A 22 -13.41 1.39 -3.49
CA SER A 22 -13.14 1.03 -4.88
C SER A 22 -12.04 1.89 -5.50
N GLN A 23 -11.99 3.18 -5.19
CA GLN A 23 -10.92 4.07 -5.66
C GLN A 23 -9.54 3.60 -5.19
N PHE A 24 -9.40 3.23 -3.91
CA PHE A 24 -8.16 2.65 -3.39
C PHE A 24 -7.70 1.46 -4.23
N LYS A 25 -8.60 0.49 -4.47
CA LYS A 25 -8.25 -0.72 -5.24
C LYS A 25 -7.76 -0.37 -6.63
N MET A 26 -8.43 0.54 -7.32
CA MET A 26 -8.03 0.98 -8.65
C MET A 26 -6.68 1.70 -8.62
N THR A 27 -6.52 2.72 -7.76
CA THR A 27 -5.29 3.53 -7.70
C THR A 27 -4.09 2.70 -7.25
N PHE A 28 -4.25 1.81 -6.27
CA PHE A 28 -3.19 0.90 -5.83
C PHE A 28 -2.78 -0.03 -6.97
N ARG A 29 -3.75 -0.69 -7.62
CA ARG A 29 -3.52 -1.58 -8.77
C ARG A 29 -2.76 -0.87 -9.88
N GLU A 30 -3.20 0.33 -10.26
CA GLU A 30 -2.53 1.12 -11.29
C GLU A 30 -1.12 1.55 -10.88
N ALA A 31 -0.92 1.92 -9.62
CA ALA A 31 0.40 2.32 -9.13
C ALA A 31 1.43 1.19 -9.26
N VAL A 32 1.03 -0.05 -8.92
CA VAL A 32 1.93 -1.21 -9.02
C VAL A 32 2.06 -1.73 -10.46
N ILE A 33 1.01 -1.66 -11.30
CA ILE A 33 1.13 -1.96 -12.74
C ILE A 33 2.14 -1.03 -13.41
N ASN A 34 2.04 0.28 -13.13
CA ASN A 34 2.97 1.27 -13.64
C ASN A 34 4.41 1.05 -13.15
N HIS A 35 4.61 0.25 -12.09
CA HIS A 35 5.92 -0.18 -11.61
C HIS A 35 6.46 -1.42 -12.34
N GLY A 36 5.65 -2.07 -13.16
CA GLY A 36 5.98 -3.33 -13.84
C GLY A 36 5.39 -4.57 -13.19
N VAL A 37 4.48 -4.45 -12.21
CA VAL A 37 3.77 -5.62 -11.66
C VAL A 37 2.76 -6.16 -12.70
N PRO A 38 2.76 -7.47 -13.00
CA PRO A 38 1.76 -8.05 -13.88
C PRO A 38 0.33 -7.75 -13.42
N ALA A 39 -0.57 -7.44 -14.36
CA ALA A 39 -1.92 -6.98 -14.04
C ALA A 39 -2.74 -7.96 -13.16
N ALA A 40 -2.50 -9.27 -13.29
CA ALA A 40 -3.14 -10.29 -12.48
C ALA A 40 -2.67 -10.24 -11.01
N ASN A 41 -1.36 -10.15 -10.77
CA ASN A 41 -0.79 -9.97 -9.44
C ASN A 41 -1.25 -8.64 -8.83
N ALA A 42 -1.19 -7.55 -9.61
CA ALA A 42 -1.61 -6.22 -9.17
C ALA A 42 -3.08 -6.18 -8.72
N GLY A 43 -3.97 -6.87 -9.45
CA GLY A 43 -5.38 -7.01 -9.06
C GLY A 43 -5.55 -7.75 -7.74
N LYS A 44 -4.84 -8.88 -7.57
CA LYS A 44 -4.85 -9.65 -6.32
C LYS A 44 -4.29 -8.86 -5.14
N MET A 45 -3.17 -8.16 -5.33
CA MET A 45 -2.56 -7.32 -4.30
C MET A 45 -3.54 -6.23 -3.84
N ALA A 46 -4.18 -5.53 -4.78
CA ALA A 46 -5.15 -4.48 -4.45
C ALA A 46 -6.35 -5.01 -3.65
N GLU A 47 -6.92 -6.16 -4.06
CA GLU A 47 -8.05 -6.76 -3.33
C GLU A 47 -7.64 -7.19 -1.93
N VAL A 48 -6.53 -7.92 -1.80
CA VAL A 48 -6.05 -8.39 -0.49
C VAL A 48 -5.69 -7.23 0.42
N ALA A 49 -5.02 -6.19 -0.08
CA ALA A 49 -4.72 -4.99 0.72
C ALA A 49 -6.01 -4.34 1.23
N ALA A 50 -7.00 -4.11 0.35
CA ALA A 50 -8.24 -3.45 0.73
C ALA A 50 -9.07 -4.25 1.75
N GLU A 51 -9.18 -5.57 1.56
CA GLU A 51 -9.85 -6.46 2.50
C GLU A 51 -9.18 -6.52 3.87
N SER A 52 -7.86 -6.42 3.89
CA SER A 52 -7.07 -6.52 5.12
C SER A 52 -7.11 -5.19 5.88
N LEU A 53 -6.93 -4.07 5.19
CA LEU A 53 -7.08 -2.73 5.75
C LEU A 53 -8.49 -2.50 6.30
N ARG A 54 -9.52 -3.01 5.62
CA ARG A 54 -10.92 -2.92 6.10
C ARG A 54 -11.17 -3.68 7.41
N ARG A 55 -10.36 -4.68 7.72
CA ARG A 55 -10.41 -5.42 8.99
C ARG A 55 -9.42 -4.88 10.03
N HIS A 56 -8.59 -3.92 9.65
CA HIS A 56 -7.65 -3.30 10.57
C HIS A 56 -8.42 -2.44 11.58
N THR A 57 -8.13 -2.63 12.87
CA THR A 57 -8.85 -1.97 13.98
C THR A 57 -8.37 -0.54 14.20
N ASP A 58 -7.10 -0.28 13.87
CA ASP A 58 -6.50 1.03 14.05
C ASP A 58 -6.77 1.91 12.83
N ARG A 59 -6.93 3.21 13.05
CA ARG A 59 -7.15 4.19 11.97
C ARG A 59 -5.86 4.57 11.22
N ASP A 60 -4.72 4.02 11.63
CA ASP A 60 -3.46 4.18 10.91
C ASP A 60 -3.34 3.11 9.83
N TYR A 61 -3.85 3.43 8.64
CA TYR A 61 -3.81 2.52 7.50
C TYR A 61 -2.40 2.37 6.90
N HIS A 62 -1.45 3.27 7.20
CA HIS A 62 -0.07 3.09 6.79
C HIS A 62 0.62 2.03 7.65
N LEU A 63 0.42 2.07 8.97
CA LEU A 63 0.83 1.00 9.85
C LEU A 63 0.16 -0.33 9.48
N GLY A 64 -1.15 -0.31 9.20
CA GLY A 64 -1.89 -1.47 8.71
C GLY A 64 -1.29 -2.05 7.43
N MET A 65 -0.92 -1.20 6.46
CA MET A 65 -0.27 -1.65 5.23
C MET A 65 1.12 -2.24 5.49
N ALA A 66 1.90 -1.65 6.40
CA ALA A 66 3.20 -2.21 6.80
C ALA A 66 3.04 -3.61 7.40
N GLN A 67 2.04 -3.82 8.26
CA GLN A 67 1.72 -5.14 8.82
C GLN A 67 1.27 -6.13 7.75
N ILE A 68 0.47 -5.70 6.77
CA ILE A 68 0.04 -6.55 5.65
C ILE A 68 1.24 -7.00 4.82
N ILE A 69 2.14 -6.08 4.47
CA ILE A 69 3.36 -6.38 3.70
C ILE A 69 4.25 -7.38 4.46
N ALA A 70 4.37 -7.23 5.78
CA ALA A 70 5.24 -8.07 6.60
C ALA A 70 4.64 -9.44 6.95
N CYS A 71 3.31 -9.53 7.13
CA CYS A 71 2.70 -10.67 7.82
C CYS A 71 1.52 -11.33 7.08
N ASP A 72 0.88 -10.71 6.09
CA ASP A 72 -0.29 -11.32 5.44
C ASP A 72 0.13 -12.31 4.34
N SER A 73 0.01 -13.60 4.64
CA SER A 73 0.31 -14.70 3.68
C SER A 73 -0.48 -14.64 2.36
N ARG A 74 -1.65 -14.00 2.32
CA ARG A 74 -2.40 -13.80 1.07
C ARG A 74 -1.78 -12.69 0.24
N PHE A 75 -1.24 -11.66 0.91
CA PHE A 75 -0.56 -10.56 0.25
C PHE A 75 0.80 -11.01 -0.29
N ASP A 76 1.54 -11.79 0.50
CA ASP A 76 2.78 -12.47 0.07
C ASP A 76 2.54 -13.33 -1.19
N ARG A 77 1.53 -14.21 -1.16
CA ARG A 77 1.13 -14.99 -2.36
C ARG A 77 0.67 -14.14 -3.55
N ALA A 78 0.15 -12.94 -3.33
CA ALA A 78 -0.21 -12.03 -4.41
C ALA A 78 1.04 -11.39 -5.05
N MET A 79 2.13 -11.24 -4.29
CA MET A 79 3.43 -10.76 -4.75
C MET A 79 4.32 -11.86 -5.33
N ASP A 80 4.04 -13.13 -5.03
CA ASP A 80 4.90 -14.26 -5.39
C ASP A 80 5.34 -14.26 -6.85
N GLY A 81 6.63 -14.56 -7.06
CA GLY A 81 7.31 -14.51 -8.36
C GLY A 81 7.48 -13.12 -8.99
N SER A 82 6.99 -12.04 -8.37
CA SER A 82 7.05 -10.67 -8.92
C SER A 82 8.09 -9.81 -8.20
N VAL A 83 9.30 -9.77 -8.75
CA VAL A 83 10.38 -8.85 -8.27
C VAL A 83 9.91 -7.38 -8.28
N ALA A 84 9.13 -6.99 -9.29
CA ALA A 84 8.56 -5.65 -9.37
C ALA A 84 7.59 -5.35 -8.21
N ALA A 85 6.83 -6.35 -7.73
CA ALA A 85 5.92 -6.16 -6.61
C ALA A 85 6.71 -5.92 -5.32
N PHE A 86 7.74 -6.74 -5.08
CA PHE A 86 8.65 -6.56 -3.95
C PHE A 86 9.31 -5.17 -3.96
N GLN A 87 9.85 -4.75 -5.12
CA GLN A 87 10.46 -3.43 -5.26
C GLN A 87 9.47 -2.28 -5.05
N ALA A 88 8.22 -2.42 -5.53
CA ALA A 88 7.18 -1.41 -5.32
C ALA A 88 6.85 -1.26 -3.84
N MET A 89 6.69 -2.38 -3.11
CA MET A 89 6.38 -2.36 -1.68
C MET A 89 7.57 -1.87 -0.85
N HIS A 90 8.80 -2.28 -1.20
CA HIS A 90 10.00 -1.75 -0.55
C HIS A 90 10.11 -0.23 -0.73
N LYS A 91 9.91 0.28 -1.95
CA LYS A 91 9.94 1.73 -2.22
C LYS A 91 8.86 2.48 -1.44
N TYR A 92 7.66 1.90 -1.32
CA TYR A 92 6.59 2.45 -0.49
C TYR A 92 7.00 2.50 1.00
N MET A 93 7.54 1.41 1.54
CA MET A 93 7.97 1.32 2.93
C MET A 93 9.09 2.31 3.26
N SER A 94 10.12 2.42 2.41
CA SER A 94 11.17 3.44 2.57
C SER A 94 10.58 4.84 2.59
N TYR A 95 9.68 5.15 1.64
CA TYR A 95 9.03 6.47 1.59
C TYR A 95 8.18 6.77 2.84
N TYR A 96 7.47 5.78 3.35
CA TYR A 96 6.67 5.93 4.58
C TYR A 96 7.56 6.22 5.80
N LEU A 97 8.68 5.51 5.94
CA LEU A 97 9.65 5.74 7.02
C LEU A 97 10.30 7.12 6.93
N ASP A 98 10.78 7.51 5.74
CA ASP A 98 11.37 8.84 5.50
C ASP A 98 10.37 9.95 5.87
N TYR A 99 9.09 9.78 5.52
CA TYR A 99 8.05 10.76 5.82
C TYR A 99 7.69 10.80 7.31
N ALA A 100 7.64 9.64 7.98
CA ALA A 100 7.40 9.56 9.42
C ALA A 100 8.52 10.23 10.23
N GLU A 101 9.78 10.06 9.83
CA GLU A 101 10.93 10.73 10.44
C GLU A 101 10.85 12.26 10.30
N LEU A 102 10.49 12.75 9.11
CA LEU A 102 10.29 14.19 8.87
C LEU A 102 9.16 14.77 9.73
N GLN A 103 8.06 14.05 9.89
CA GLN A 103 6.96 14.47 10.76
C GLN A 103 7.41 14.55 12.23
N GLN A 104 8.12 13.54 12.73
CA GLN A 104 8.62 13.54 14.11
C GLN A 104 9.60 14.70 14.37
N ALA A 105 10.51 14.97 13.44
CA ALA A 105 11.44 16.10 13.53
C ALA A 105 10.73 17.47 13.53
N SER A 106 9.57 17.58 12.85
CA SER A 106 8.77 18.82 12.82
C SER A 106 7.97 19.08 14.10
N VAL A 107 7.63 18.03 14.86
CA VAL A 107 6.90 18.14 16.13
C VAL A 107 7.84 18.40 17.31
N ALA A 108 9.11 18.04 17.18
CA ALA A 108 10.14 18.22 18.22
C ALA A 108 10.81 19.61 18.22
N ASN A 109 10.54 20.45 17.20
CA ASN A 109 11.05 21.83 17.07
C ASN A 109 9.91 22.85 17.25
#